data_AF-A0AA97N7B3-F1
#
_entry.id   AF-A0AA97N7B3-F1
#
_cell.length_a   1.000
_cell.length_b   1.000
_cell.length_c   1.000
_cell.angle_alpha   90.00
_cell.angle_beta   90.00
_cell.angle_gamma   90.00
#
_symmetry.space_group_name_H-M   'P 1'
#
loop_
_entity.id
_entity.type
_entity.pdbx_description
1 polymer ?
#
loop_
_entity_poly.entity_id
_entity_poly.type
_entity_poly.pdbx_seq_one_letter_code
_entity_poly.pdbx_strand_id
1 'polypeptide(L)'
;APLDPAVRAVLVGFDEHFSYAKLCQALRYLLRGGPDCLLVGTNRDHRLPLEGGAAIPGTGCLVKAVETAAQREAFIVGKPNRFMFDCVASEFDLDPARTIMVGDRLDTDILMGNSCGLTTLLTLTGVTALDEVRGHQDSDCPARHSLVPDYYVDSIADLLPALGE
;
A
#
# COMPACT_ATOMS: atom_id res chain seq x y z
N ALA A 1 32.60 -4.64 -5.95
CA ALA A 1 33.00 -4.38 -4.56
C ALA A 1 32.54 -5.53 -3.64
N PRO A 2 33.27 -5.81 -2.55
CA PRO A 2 32.79 -6.67 -1.47
C PRO A 2 31.49 -6.10 -0.88
N LEU A 3 30.66 -6.97 -0.31
CA LEU A 3 29.43 -6.56 0.37
C LEU A 3 29.78 -6.06 1.77
N ASP A 4 29.11 -5.00 2.23
CA ASP A 4 29.25 -4.51 3.59
C ASP A 4 28.68 -5.55 4.58
N PRO A 5 29.49 -6.07 5.53
CA PRO A 5 29.03 -7.08 6.47
C PRO A 5 27.91 -6.61 7.40
N ALA A 6 27.76 -5.30 7.64
CA ALA A 6 26.78 -4.73 8.54
C ALA A 6 25.35 -4.68 7.97
N VAL A 7 25.18 -4.84 6.65
CA VAL A 7 23.85 -4.81 6.02
C VAL A 7 23.01 -6.01 6.47
N ARG A 8 21.81 -5.72 7.00
CA ARG A 8 20.82 -6.69 7.50
C ARG A 8 19.45 -6.59 6.84
N ALA A 9 19.25 -5.64 5.92
CA ALA A 9 17.98 -5.49 5.24
C ALA A 9 18.18 -4.90 3.84
N VAL A 10 17.27 -5.25 2.95
CA VAL A 10 17.05 -4.58 1.68
C VAL A 10 15.66 -3.95 1.75
N LEU A 11 15.63 -2.62 1.71
CA LEU A 11 14.41 -1.83 1.61
C LEU A 11 14.21 -1.39 0.16
N VAL A 12 13.04 -1.69 -0.40
CA VAL A 12 12.63 -1.30 -1.74
C VAL A 12 11.60 -0.18 -1.62
N GLY A 13 12.04 1.05 -1.90
CA GLY A 13 11.19 2.22 -2.04
C GLY A 13 10.96 2.59 -3.49
N PHE A 14 10.31 3.73 -3.72
CA PHE A 14 10.31 4.36 -5.03
C PHE A 14 11.74 4.83 -5.38
N ASP A 15 12.27 4.33 -6.51
CA ASP A 15 13.63 4.63 -6.96
C ASP A 15 13.62 4.84 -8.48
N GLU A 16 13.56 6.10 -8.91
CA GLU A 16 13.60 6.49 -10.33
C GLU A 16 14.88 6.03 -11.03
N HIS A 17 15.94 5.78 -10.27
CA HIS A 17 17.23 5.32 -10.76
C HIS A 17 17.43 3.83 -10.47
N PHE A 18 16.35 3.07 -10.39
CA PHE A 18 16.42 1.62 -10.29
C PHE A 18 17.18 1.08 -11.49
N SER A 19 18.14 0.19 -11.22
CA SER A 19 19.01 -0.35 -12.27
C SER A 19 19.27 -1.82 -12.01
N TYR A 20 19.64 -2.54 -13.07
CA TYR A 20 20.05 -3.93 -12.96
C TYR A 20 21.22 -4.11 -11.96
N ALA A 21 22.14 -3.14 -11.89
CA ALA A 21 23.22 -3.16 -10.91
C ALA A 21 22.72 -3.12 -9.46
N LYS A 22 21.74 -2.25 -9.15
CA LYS A 22 21.09 -2.21 -7.84
C LYS A 22 20.33 -3.51 -7.53
N LEU A 23 19.62 -4.06 -8.51
CA LEU A 23 18.93 -5.36 -8.37
C LEU A 23 19.92 -6.49 -8.06
N CYS A 24 21.04 -6.59 -8.78
CA CYS A 24 22.10 -7.56 -8.49
C CYS A 24 22.68 -7.36 -7.09
N GLN A 25 22.89 -6.12 -6.65
CA GLN A 25 23.39 -5.83 -5.32
C GLN A 25 22.40 -6.23 -4.21
N ALA A 26 21.11 -5.92 -4.39
CA ALA A 26 20.03 -6.36 -3.51
C ALA A 26 20.00 -7.89 -3.38
N LEU A 27 20.00 -8.60 -4.51
CA LEU A 27 20.02 -10.07 -4.53
C LEU A 27 21.24 -10.63 -3.78
N ARG A 28 22.42 -10.05 -3.99
CA ARG A 28 23.65 -10.46 -3.30
C ARG A 28 23.56 -10.32 -1.78
N TYR A 29 22.96 -9.23 -1.28
CA TYR A 29 22.73 -9.06 0.17
C TYR A 29 21.71 -10.06 0.71
N LEU A 30 20.62 -10.30 -0.02
CA LEU A 30 19.57 -11.23 0.38
C LEU A 30 20.06 -12.68 0.40
N LEU A 31 20.87 -13.11 -0.57
CA LEU A 31 21.46 -14.45 -0.59
C LEU A 31 22.50 -14.62 0.52
N ARG A 32 23.35 -13.62 0.74
CA ARG A 32 24.42 -13.69 1.76
C ARG A 32 23.84 -13.78 3.17
N GLY A 33 22.89 -12.91 3.50
CA GLY A 33 22.29 -12.90 4.84
C GLY A 33 21.15 -13.88 5.00
N GLY A 34 20.68 -14.51 3.92
CA GLY A 34 19.63 -15.52 3.97
C GLY A 34 18.37 -15.01 4.67
N PRO A 35 17.74 -15.81 5.55
CA PRO A 35 16.57 -15.41 6.34
C PRO A 35 16.82 -14.19 7.23
N ASP A 36 18.05 -13.99 7.72
CA ASP A 36 18.41 -12.89 8.63
C ASP A 36 18.56 -11.53 7.92
N CYS A 37 18.61 -11.54 6.58
CA CYS A 37 18.53 -10.32 5.79
C CYS A 37 17.09 -10.05 5.40
N LEU A 38 16.48 -9.02 5.98
CA LEU A 38 15.08 -8.67 5.73
C LEU A 38 14.90 -8.16 4.29
N LEU A 39 13.79 -8.53 3.67
CA LEU A 39 13.31 -7.92 2.43
C LEU A 39 12.05 -7.12 2.76
N VAL A 40 12.11 -5.81 2.59
CA VAL A 40 11.04 -4.89 2.96
C VAL A 40 10.68 -4.02 1.77
N GLY A 41 9.40 -3.81 1.52
CA GLY A 41 8.88 -2.87 0.52
C GLY A 41 8.07 -1.76 1.18
N THR A 42 8.15 -0.53 0.65
CA THR A 42 7.36 0.58 1.21
C THR A 42 5.87 0.47 0.87
N ASN A 43 5.51 0.08 -0.35
CA ASN A 43 4.15 -0.15 -0.82
C ASN A 43 4.17 -1.09 -2.05
N ARG A 44 2.99 -1.54 -2.51
CA ARG A 44 2.85 -2.40 -3.71
C ARG A 44 2.21 -1.69 -4.91
N ASP A 45 2.23 -0.36 -4.94
CA ASP A 45 1.57 0.38 -6.00
C ASP A 45 2.23 0.10 -7.35
N HIS A 46 1.44 -0.41 -8.30
CA HIS A 46 1.96 -0.80 -9.61
C HIS A 46 2.24 0.40 -10.51
N ARG A 47 1.47 1.48 -10.36
CA ARG A 47 1.54 2.67 -11.20
C ARG A 47 1.34 3.92 -10.36
N LEU A 48 2.03 4.99 -10.75
CA LEU A 48 1.76 6.34 -10.28
C LEU A 48 1.09 7.10 -11.43
N PRO A 49 -0.15 7.60 -11.25
CA PRO A 49 -0.84 8.36 -12.28
C PRO A 49 -0.14 9.71 -12.51
N LEU A 50 -0.14 10.17 -13.76
CA LEU A 50 0.34 11.49 -14.18
C LEU A 50 -0.79 12.24 -14.92
N GLU A 51 -0.58 13.53 -15.13
CA GLU A 51 -1.50 14.35 -15.93
C GLU A 51 -1.67 13.79 -17.35
N GLY A 52 -2.84 14.05 -17.94
CA GLY A 52 -3.15 13.62 -19.31
C GLY A 52 -3.36 12.11 -19.49
N GLY A 53 -3.57 11.36 -18.41
CA GLY A 53 -3.83 9.91 -18.45
C GLY A 53 -2.58 9.05 -18.62
N ALA A 54 -1.40 9.65 -18.51
CA ALA A 54 -0.13 8.90 -18.47
C ALA A 54 0.07 8.26 -17.08
N ALA A 55 0.98 7.29 -17.00
CA ALA A 55 1.39 6.69 -15.74
C ALA A 55 2.84 6.21 -15.82
N ILE A 56 3.53 6.21 -14.68
CA ILE A 56 4.86 5.62 -14.54
C ILE A 56 4.82 4.41 -13.59
N PRO A 57 5.79 3.49 -13.67
CA PRO A 57 5.89 2.38 -12.73
C PRO A 57 5.99 2.87 -11.28
N GLY A 58 5.17 2.29 -10.40
CA GLY A 58 5.26 2.52 -8.95
C GLY A 58 6.23 1.57 -8.26
N THR A 59 6.37 1.72 -6.94
CA THR A 59 7.27 0.88 -6.12
C THR A 59 6.95 -0.61 -6.22
N GLY A 60 5.69 -0.99 -6.42
CA GLY A 60 5.28 -2.38 -6.59
C GLY A 60 5.98 -3.10 -7.73
N CYS A 61 6.32 -2.39 -8.81
CA CYS A 61 7.11 -2.95 -9.93
C CYS A 61 8.54 -3.29 -9.49
N LEU A 62 9.16 -2.41 -8.70
CA LEU A 62 10.52 -2.59 -8.20
C LEU A 62 10.57 -3.70 -7.15
N VAL A 63 9.59 -3.72 -6.23
CA VAL A 63 9.40 -4.79 -5.25
C VAL A 63 9.29 -6.12 -5.98
N LYS A 64 8.43 -6.22 -7.01
CA LYS A 64 8.24 -7.48 -7.72
C LYS A 64 9.52 -7.96 -8.43
N ALA A 65 10.33 -7.04 -8.96
CA ALA A 65 11.61 -7.39 -9.56
C ALA A 65 12.58 -7.99 -8.53
N VAL A 66 12.68 -7.40 -7.33
CA VAL A 66 13.52 -7.91 -6.24
C VAL A 66 12.98 -9.22 -5.69
N GLU A 67 11.67 -9.34 -5.45
CA GLU A 67 11.02 -10.57 -4.97
C GLU A 67 11.25 -11.73 -5.95
N THR A 68 11.09 -11.48 -7.24
CA THR A 68 11.29 -12.49 -8.28
C THR A 68 12.75 -12.93 -8.34
N ALA A 69 13.70 -11.99 -8.28
CA ALA A 69 15.12 -12.32 -8.29
C ALA A 69 15.53 -13.11 -7.03
N ALA A 70 15.01 -12.73 -5.87
CA ALA A 70 15.35 -13.33 -4.57
C ALA A 70 14.56 -14.60 -4.25
N GLN A 71 13.47 -14.88 -4.98
CA GLN A 71 12.48 -15.92 -4.66
C GLN A 71 11.98 -15.80 -3.21
N ARG A 72 11.74 -14.56 -2.78
CA ARG A 72 11.29 -14.20 -1.42
C ARG A 72 10.25 -13.10 -1.52
N GLU A 73 9.21 -13.18 -0.71
CA GLU A 73 8.24 -12.10 -0.60
C GLU A 73 8.74 -11.00 0.34
N ALA A 74 8.49 -9.75 -0.05
CA ALA A 74 8.80 -8.59 0.76
C ALA A 74 7.73 -8.38 1.83
N PHE A 75 8.16 -8.08 3.06
CA PHE A 75 7.26 -7.49 4.04
C PHE A 75 6.91 -6.06 3.59
N ILE A 76 5.63 -5.78 3.41
CA ILE A 76 5.16 -4.46 2.97
C ILE A 76 4.79 -3.63 4.19
N VAL A 77 5.44 -2.49 4.34
CA VAL A 77 5.19 -1.55 5.46
C VAL A 77 3.90 -0.78 5.24
N GLY A 78 3.66 -0.37 4.00
CA GLY A 78 2.53 0.48 3.63
C GLY A 78 1.18 -0.23 3.64
N LYS A 79 0.13 0.53 3.30
CA LYS A 79 -1.21 0.01 3.02
C LYS A 79 -1.15 -1.15 2.01
N PRO A 80 -1.95 -2.21 2.19
CA PRO A 80 -3.03 -2.37 3.17
C PRO A 80 -2.59 -2.89 4.55
N ASN A 81 -1.29 -2.91 4.87
CA ASN A 81 -0.79 -3.51 6.12
C ASN A 81 -1.21 -2.67 7.35
N ARG A 82 -1.80 -3.35 8.35
CA ARG A 82 -2.17 -2.78 9.66
C ARG A 82 -1.00 -2.12 10.39
N PHE A 83 0.23 -2.52 10.10
CA PHE A 83 1.44 -1.91 10.65
C PHE A 83 1.44 -0.38 10.51
N MET A 84 0.95 0.17 9.39
CA MET A 84 0.86 1.62 9.21
C MET A 84 -0.08 2.26 10.24
N PHE A 85 -1.26 1.67 10.46
CA PHE A 85 -2.21 2.17 11.46
C PHE A 85 -1.65 2.04 12.88
N ASP A 86 -1.00 0.91 13.20
CA ASP A 86 -0.41 0.68 14.52
C ASP A 86 0.66 1.73 14.86
N CYS A 87 1.47 2.15 13.88
CA CYS A 87 2.42 3.26 14.05
C CYS A 87 1.69 4.57 14.43
N VAL A 88 0.65 4.95 13.69
CA VAL A 88 -0.09 6.19 13.96
C VAL A 88 -0.83 6.12 15.30
N ALA A 89 -1.49 5.00 15.59
CA ALA A 89 -2.20 4.79 16.84
C ALA A 89 -1.26 4.84 18.05
N SER A 90 -0.01 4.37 17.90
CA SER A 90 0.99 4.45 18.97
C SER A 90 1.42 5.87 19.34
N GLU A 91 1.27 6.83 18.41
CA GLU A 91 1.62 8.24 18.63
C GLU A 91 0.43 9.09 19.11
N PHE A 92 -0.79 8.79 18.66
CA PHE A 92 -1.96 9.67 18.83
C PHE A 92 -3.12 9.09 19.65
N ASP A 93 -2.98 7.90 20.26
CA ASP A 93 -4.02 7.23 21.09
C ASP A 93 -5.40 7.20 20.41
N LEU A 94 -5.43 6.67 19.18
CA LEU A 94 -6.64 6.61 18.35
C LEU A 94 -7.51 5.42 18.73
N ASP A 95 -8.79 5.67 18.99
CA ASP A 95 -9.82 4.62 19.08
C ASP A 95 -10.27 4.23 17.67
N PRO A 96 -10.02 2.98 17.21
CA PRO A 96 -10.43 2.52 15.88
C PRO A 96 -11.93 2.71 15.63
N ALA A 97 -12.77 2.49 16.64
CA ALA A 97 -14.23 2.57 16.52
C ALA A 97 -14.75 4.01 16.31
N ARG A 98 -13.89 5.01 16.55
CA ARG A 98 -14.21 6.44 16.31
C ARG A 98 -13.30 7.09 15.27
N THR A 99 -12.59 6.29 14.49
CA THR A 99 -11.65 6.76 13.48
C THR A 99 -12.15 6.35 12.10
N ILE A 100 -12.09 7.30 11.16
CA ILE A 100 -12.48 7.07 9.76
C ILE A 100 -11.23 7.05 8.86
N MET A 101 -11.11 6.00 8.05
CA MET A 101 -10.12 5.91 6.99
C MET A 101 -10.72 6.49 5.71
N VAL A 102 -10.18 7.61 5.25
CA VAL A 102 -10.57 8.24 3.99
C VAL A 102 -9.50 7.96 2.93
N GLY A 103 -9.89 7.41 1.78
CA GLY A 103 -8.97 7.12 0.69
C GLY A 103 -9.68 6.88 -0.64
N ASP A 104 -8.92 6.71 -1.70
CA ASP A 104 -9.43 6.65 -3.08
C ASP A 104 -9.27 5.27 -3.74
N ARG A 105 -8.76 4.29 -2.99
CA ARG A 105 -8.38 2.99 -3.55
C ARG A 105 -8.73 1.81 -2.65
N LEU A 106 -9.40 0.81 -3.21
CA LEU A 106 -9.98 -0.30 -2.44
C LEU A 106 -8.93 -1.24 -1.84
N ASP A 107 -7.94 -1.66 -2.63
CA ASP A 107 -6.93 -2.67 -2.25
C ASP A 107 -5.85 -2.12 -1.31
N THR A 108 -5.86 -0.82 -1.03
CA THR A 108 -4.94 -0.15 -0.11
C THR A 108 -5.67 0.49 1.08
N ASP A 109 -6.48 1.51 0.82
CA ASP A 109 -7.06 2.36 1.86
C ASP A 109 -8.21 1.66 2.57
N ILE A 110 -9.18 1.22 1.78
CA ILE A 110 -10.39 0.57 2.29
C ILE A 110 -10.04 -0.76 2.94
N LEU A 111 -9.19 -1.56 2.30
CA LEU A 111 -8.72 -2.81 2.87
C LEU A 111 -8.00 -2.62 4.21
N MET A 112 -7.13 -1.59 4.33
CA MET A 112 -6.48 -1.29 5.61
C MET A 112 -7.52 -0.87 6.65
N GLY A 113 -8.41 0.06 6.32
CA GLY A 113 -9.43 0.56 7.23
C GLY A 113 -10.31 -0.56 7.78
N ASN A 114 -10.85 -1.39 6.89
CA ASN A 114 -11.65 -2.56 7.26
C ASN A 114 -10.86 -3.54 8.14
N SER A 115 -9.60 -3.83 7.78
CA SER A 115 -8.74 -4.74 8.55
C SER A 115 -8.36 -4.20 9.94
N CYS A 116 -8.39 -2.88 10.11
CA CYS A 116 -8.10 -2.21 11.38
C CYS A 116 -9.35 -1.94 12.22
N GLY A 117 -10.55 -2.26 11.72
CA GLY A 117 -11.82 -1.97 12.39
C GLY A 117 -12.19 -0.48 12.37
N LEU A 118 -11.70 0.26 11.39
CA LEU A 118 -12.04 1.67 11.15
C LEU A 118 -13.31 1.73 10.30
N THR A 119 -14.09 2.81 10.46
CA THR A 119 -15.06 3.17 9.42
C THR A 119 -14.30 3.58 8.16
N THR A 120 -14.78 3.16 6.99
CA THR A 120 -14.13 3.45 5.70
C THR A 120 -14.97 4.37 4.84
N LEU A 121 -14.31 5.38 4.25
CA LEU A 121 -14.92 6.33 3.33
C LEU A 121 -14.09 6.41 2.04
N LEU A 122 -14.69 5.99 0.94
CA LEU A 122 -14.09 6.10 -0.39
C LEU A 122 -14.37 7.49 -1.00
N THR A 123 -13.34 8.18 -1.49
CA THR A 123 -13.52 9.35 -2.36
C THR A 123 -13.35 8.96 -3.82
N LEU A 124 -14.27 9.39 -4.69
CA LEU A 124 -14.27 9.08 -6.12
C LEU A 124 -13.39 10.03 -6.97
N THR A 125 -12.57 10.85 -6.31
CA THR A 125 -11.62 11.78 -6.96
C THR A 125 -10.34 11.13 -7.46
N GLY A 126 -10.11 9.85 -7.15
CA GLY A 126 -8.82 9.17 -7.39
C GLY A 126 -8.93 7.91 -8.24
N VAL A 127 -8.33 6.80 -7.76
CA VAL A 127 -8.10 5.60 -8.57
C VAL A 127 -9.35 4.75 -8.80
N THR A 128 -10.13 4.48 -7.74
CA THR A 128 -11.27 3.55 -7.83
C THR A 128 -12.51 4.22 -8.41
N ALA A 129 -13.15 3.54 -9.36
CA ALA A 129 -14.45 3.93 -9.89
C ALA A 129 -15.60 3.24 -9.14
N LEU A 130 -16.77 3.87 -9.06
CA LEU A 130 -17.93 3.34 -8.33
C LEU A 130 -18.40 1.97 -8.85
N ASP A 131 -18.26 1.70 -10.15
CA ASP A 131 -18.63 0.39 -10.72
C ASP A 131 -17.73 -0.75 -10.22
N GLU A 132 -16.47 -0.46 -9.87
CA GLU A 132 -15.57 -1.43 -9.23
C GLU A 132 -16.11 -1.81 -7.85
N VAL A 133 -16.54 -0.82 -7.06
CA VAL A 133 -17.16 -1.04 -5.74
C VAL A 133 -18.37 -1.96 -5.84
N ARG A 134 -19.28 -1.66 -6.78
CA ARG A 134 -20.48 -2.49 -7.03
C ARG A 134 -20.10 -3.91 -7.41
N GLY A 135 -19.10 -4.07 -8.28
CA GLY A 135 -18.59 -5.39 -8.66
C GLY A 135 -18.01 -6.20 -7.51
N HIS A 136 -17.44 -5.55 -6.49
CA HIS A 136 -16.99 -6.21 -5.26
C HIS A 136 -18.16 -6.54 -4.33
N GLN A 137 -19.15 -5.65 -4.20
CA GLN A 137 -20.33 -5.82 -3.36
C GLN A 137 -21.23 -6.97 -3.84
N ASP A 138 -21.44 -7.09 -5.15
CA ASP A 138 -22.30 -8.12 -5.76
C ASP A 138 -21.58 -9.48 -5.89
N SER A 139 -20.31 -9.57 -5.50
CA SER A 139 -19.54 -10.81 -5.63
C SER A 139 -19.85 -11.80 -4.50
N ASP A 140 -19.97 -13.09 -4.83
CA ASP A 140 -20.05 -14.16 -3.82
C ASP A 140 -18.71 -14.48 -3.11
N CYS A 141 -17.62 -13.78 -3.46
CA CYS A 141 -16.29 -14.03 -2.90
C CYS A 141 -16.08 -13.23 -1.60
N PRO A 142 -15.93 -13.88 -0.43
CA PRO A 142 -15.78 -13.17 0.86
C PRO A 142 -14.59 -12.20 0.90
N ALA A 143 -13.49 -12.56 0.23
CA ALA A 143 -12.31 -11.69 0.15
C ALA A 143 -12.63 -10.36 -0.57
N ARG A 144 -13.60 -10.34 -1.49
CA ARG A 144 -14.00 -9.12 -2.20
C ARG A 144 -14.88 -8.21 -1.34
N HIS A 145 -15.61 -8.76 -0.37
CA HIS A 145 -16.37 -7.94 0.58
C HIS A 145 -15.46 -7.12 1.50
N SER A 146 -14.26 -7.59 1.80
CA SER A 146 -13.27 -6.81 2.56
C SER A 146 -12.75 -5.55 1.83
N LEU A 147 -13.04 -5.44 0.53
CA LEU A 147 -12.70 -4.29 -0.32
C LEU A 147 -13.86 -3.30 -0.47
N VAL A 148 -15.03 -3.60 0.09
CA VAL A 148 -16.21 -2.72 0.01
C VAL A 148 -16.10 -1.66 1.13
N PRO A 149 -16.20 -0.36 0.80
CA PRO A 149 -16.20 0.69 1.80
C PRO A 149 -17.56 0.82 2.50
N ASP A 150 -17.59 1.33 3.73
CA ASP A 150 -18.83 1.63 4.44
C ASP A 150 -19.61 2.77 3.77
N TYR A 151 -18.88 3.77 3.28
CA TYR A 151 -19.43 4.95 2.62
C TYR A 151 -18.58 5.36 1.41
N TYR A 152 -19.17 6.14 0.51
CA TYR A 152 -18.44 6.84 -0.54
C TYR A 152 -18.98 8.26 -0.74
N VAL A 153 -18.12 9.15 -1.24
CA VAL A 153 -18.42 10.54 -1.62
C VAL A 153 -17.81 10.85 -2.98
N ASP A 154 -18.40 11.80 -3.71
CA ASP A 154 -17.82 12.25 -4.98
C ASP A 154 -16.50 12.97 -4.73
N SER A 155 -16.42 13.75 -3.65
CA SER A 155 -15.23 14.43 -3.17
C SER A 155 -15.22 14.57 -1.65
N ILE A 156 -14.03 14.69 -1.06
CA ILE A 156 -13.90 15.01 0.38
C ILE A 156 -14.55 16.36 0.75
N ALA A 157 -14.78 17.25 -0.23
CA ALA A 157 -15.53 18.49 -0.02
C ALA A 157 -16.99 18.26 0.40
N ASP A 158 -17.56 17.10 0.07
CA ASP A 158 -18.94 16.74 0.42
C ASP A 158 -19.13 16.55 1.93
N LEU A 159 -18.03 16.48 2.70
CA LEU A 159 -18.05 16.41 4.16
C LEU A 159 -18.24 17.78 4.82
N LEU A 160 -17.94 18.89 4.13
CA LEU A 160 -17.98 20.23 4.71
C LEU A 160 -19.35 20.59 5.32
N PRO A 161 -20.50 20.35 4.63
CA PRO A 161 -21.81 20.68 5.20
C PRO A 161 -22.11 19.92 6.51
N ALA A 162 -21.56 18.72 6.68
CA ALA A 162 -21.75 17.90 7.88
C ALA A 162 -20.87 18.36 9.05
N LEU A 163 -19.75 19.04 8.77
CA LEU A 163 -18.82 19.57 9.76
C LEU A 163 -19.23 20.97 10.26
N GLY A 164 -20.25 21.57 9.67
CA GLY A 164 -20.73 22.90 10.04
C GLY A 164 -19.86 24.04 9.50
N GLU A 165 -19.10 23.78 8.43
CA GLU A 165 -18.36 24.77 7.65
C GLU A 165 -19.13 25.23 6.41
#